data_AF-T1ADL8-F1
#
_entry.id   AF-T1ADL8-F1
#
_cell.length_a   1.000
_cell.length_b   1.000
_cell.length_c   1.000
_cell.angle_alpha   90.00
_cell.angle_beta   90.00
_cell.angle_gamma   90.00
#
_symmetry.space_group_name_H-M   'P 1'
#
loop_
_entity.id
_entity.type
_entity.pdbx_description
1 polymer ?
#
loop_
_entity_poly.entity_id
_entity_poly.type
_entity_poly.pdbx_seq_one_letter_code
_entity_poly.pdbx_strand_id
1 'polypeptide(L)'
;GSLTVVPVDEYGRVAPGDVAAALRSDTGLVSVMHANNEVGTIQPIAEIAALAHRHGALMHTDAAQSAGKLALDVDALGVDLLTLAGHKFYAPRASARCTCAPVRRSLPCSPEPARSKVC
;
A
#
# COMPACT_ATOMS: atom_id res chain seq x y z
N GLY A 1 6.72 17.18 3.74
CA GLY A 1 6.86 16.21 2.65
C GLY A 1 6.05 16.68 1.45
N SER A 2 6.57 16.50 0.25
CA SER A 2 5.87 16.74 -1.01
C SER A 2 5.06 15.51 -1.41
N LEU A 3 3.85 15.72 -1.91
CA LEU A 3 2.98 14.68 -2.44
C LEU A 3 3.20 14.52 -3.93
N THR A 4 3.24 13.28 -4.41
CA THR A 4 3.26 12.96 -5.84
C THR A 4 2.19 11.91 -6.11
N VAL A 5 1.30 12.22 -7.05
CA VAL A 5 0.23 11.32 -7.48
C VAL A 5 0.67 10.69 -8.80
N VAL A 6 0.76 9.37 -8.82
CA VAL A 6 1.12 8.59 -10.01
C VAL A 6 -0.16 8.34 -10.83
N PRO A 7 -0.15 8.54 -12.15
CA PRO A 7 -1.32 8.27 -12.98
C PRO A 7 -1.63 6.78 -13.05
N VAL A 8 -2.85 6.47 -13.53
CA VAL A 8 -3.29 5.11 -13.86
C VAL A 8 -3.66 5.03 -15.34
N ASP A 9 -3.63 3.83 -15.90
CA ASP A 9 -4.14 3.56 -17.24
C ASP A 9 -5.68 3.56 -17.30
N GLU A 10 -6.23 3.32 -18.49
CA GLU A 10 -7.68 3.25 -18.73
C GLU A 10 -8.38 2.12 -17.95
N TYR A 11 -7.63 1.15 -17.45
CA TYR A 11 -8.12 0.06 -16.61
C TYR A 11 -7.90 0.35 -15.11
N GLY A 12 -7.44 1.55 -14.75
CA GLY A 12 -7.16 1.91 -13.36
C GLY A 12 -5.93 1.21 -12.77
N ARG A 13 -5.02 0.69 -13.61
CA ARG A 13 -3.77 0.05 -13.19
C ARG A 13 -2.65 1.08 -13.10
N VAL A 14 -1.84 0.97 -12.04
CA VAL A 14 -0.60 1.73 -11.90
C VAL A 14 0.53 0.96 -12.60
N ALA A 15 1.27 1.64 -13.49
CA ALA A 15 2.47 1.08 -14.08
C ALA A 15 3.66 1.20 -13.10
N PRO A 16 4.39 0.11 -12.80
CA PRO A 16 5.58 0.17 -11.95
C PRO A 16 6.64 1.17 -12.45
N GLY A 17 6.75 1.37 -13.76
CA GLY A 17 7.65 2.36 -14.37
C GLY A 17 7.31 3.80 -13.96
N ASP A 18 6.03 4.14 -13.87
CA ASP A 18 5.59 5.49 -13.45
C ASP A 18 5.85 5.71 -11.97
N VAL A 19 5.73 4.67 -11.15
CA VAL A 19 6.15 4.72 -9.74
C VAL A 19 7.66 4.94 -9.65
N ALA A 20 8.46 4.17 -10.41
CA ALA A 20 9.91 4.31 -10.42
C ALA A 20 10.35 5.74 -10.79
N ALA A 21 9.69 6.35 -11.78
CA ALA A 21 9.97 7.73 -12.20
C ALA A 21 9.55 8.78 -11.16
N ALA A 22 8.54 8.48 -10.33
CA ALA A 22 8.07 9.36 -9.27
C ALA A 22 8.91 9.26 -7.97
N LEU A 23 9.67 8.18 -7.79
CA LEU A 23 10.52 7.97 -6.62
C LEU A 23 11.69 8.95 -6.59
N ARG A 24 11.78 9.68 -5.48
CA ARG A 24 12.87 10.60 -5.15
C ARG A 24 13.68 10.09 -3.97
N SER A 25 14.87 10.65 -3.76
CA SER A 25 15.72 10.33 -2.62
C SER A 25 15.11 10.66 -1.26
N ASP A 26 14.10 11.53 -1.20
CA ASP A 26 13.38 11.92 0.02
C ASP A 26 12.04 11.18 0.20
N THR A 27 11.77 10.15 -0.61
CA THR A 27 10.51 9.41 -0.55
C THR A 27 10.50 8.49 0.67
N GLY A 28 9.66 8.78 1.67
CA GLY A 28 9.55 7.95 2.86
C GLY A 28 8.51 6.81 2.76
N LEU A 29 7.49 6.96 1.91
CA LEU A 29 6.37 6.02 1.82
C LEU A 29 5.76 6.03 0.41
N VAL A 30 5.47 4.84 -0.09
CA VAL A 30 4.63 4.59 -1.27
C VAL A 30 3.33 3.96 -0.80
N SER A 31 2.18 4.50 -1.21
CA SER A 31 0.84 4.00 -0.86
C SER A 31 0.10 3.65 -2.14
N VAL A 32 -0.30 2.38 -2.30
CA VAL A 32 -1.09 1.92 -3.45
C VAL A 32 -2.16 0.95 -3.00
N MET A 33 -3.40 1.19 -3.39
CA MET A 33 -4.50 0.25 -3.11
C MET A 33 -4.27 -1.11 -3.79
N HIS A 34 -4.53 -2.23 -3.10
CA HIS A 34 -4.26 -3.56 -3.67
C HIS A 34 -5.26 -3.91 -4.78
N ALA A 35 -6.53 -3.58 -4.59
CA ALA A 35 -7.59 -3.80 -5.57
C ALA A 35 -8.47 -2.56 -5.68
N ASN A 36 -8.63 -2.05 -6.91
CA ASN A 36 -9.46 -0.89 -7.17
C ASN A 36 -10.95 -1.21 -6.92
N ASN A 37 -11.64 -0.36 -6.16
CA ASN A 37 -13.04 -0.54 -5.78
C ASN A 37 -14.06 -0.19 -6.87
N GLU A 38 -13.64 0.52 -7.91
CA GLU A 38 -14.49 0.98 -9.02
C GLU A 38 -14.38 0.03 -10.22
N VAL A 39 -13.15 -0.36 -10.59
CA VAL A 39 -12.88 -1.20 -11.78
C VAL A 39 -12.58 -2.66 -11.41
N GLY A 40 -12.15 -2.95 -10.17
CA GLY A 40 -11.77 -4.30 -9.73
C GLY A 40 -10.33 -4.70 -10.05
N THR A 41 -9.55 -3.80 -10.65
CA THR A 41 -8.16 -4.06 -11.08
C THR A 41 -7.25 -4.35 -9.90
N ILE A 42 -6.45 -5.42 -10.03
CA ILE A 42 -5.42 -5.79 -9.05
C ILE A 42 -4.12 -5.12 -9.43
N GLN A 43 -3.53 -4.40 -8.48
CA GLN A 43 -2.29 -3.67 -8.70
C GLN A 43 -1.07 -4.60 -8.59
N PRO A 44 0.01 -4.34 -9.34
CA PRO A 44 1.26 -5.10 -9.27
C PRO A 44 2.07 -4.75 -8.01
N ILE A 45 1.49 -4.98 -6.83
CA ILE A 45 2.02 -4.51 -5.54
C ILE A 45 3.42 -5.06 -5.24
N ALA A 46 3.69 -6.34 -5.56
CA ALA A 46 5.02 -6.93 -5.30
C ALA A 46 6.15 -6.23 -6.08
N GLU A 47 5.89 -5.85 -7.33
CA GLU A 47 6.84 -5.11 -8.16
C GLU A 47 7.07 -3.68 -7.63
N ILE A 48 5.98 -3.04 -7.23
CA ILE A 48 6.00 -1.69 -6.65
C ILE A 48 6.73 -1.68 -5.30
N ALA A 49 6.49 -2.67 -4.44
CA ALA A 49 7.17 -2.84 -3.16
C ALA A 49 8.69 -2.98 -3.36
N ALA A 50 9.10 -3.83 -4.31
CA ALA A 50 10.52 -4.00 -4.62
C ALA A 50 11.17 -2.69 -5.11
N LEU A 51 10.45 -1.86 -5.89
CA LEU A 51 10.92 -0.54 -6.30
C LEU A 51 11.05 0.42 -5.11
N ALA A 52 10.03 0.49 -4.26
CA ALA A 52 10.02 1.34 -3.07
C ALA A 52 11.20 1.00 -2.15
N HIS A 53 11.41 -0.29 -1.85
CA HIS A 53 12.50 -0.76 -1.00
C HIS A 53 13.89 -0.47 -1.57
N ARG A 54 14.06 -0.59 -2.90
CA ARG A 54 15.33 -0.20 -3.56
C ARG A 54 15.66 1.28 -3.36
N HIS A 55 14.66 2.12 -3.15
CA HIS A 55 14.82 3.54 -2.85
C HIS A 55 14.78 3.88 -1.36
N GLY A 56 14.72 2.87 -0.47
CA GLY A 56 14.63 3.08 0.97
C GLY A 56 13.26 3.58 1.46
N ALA A 57 12.24 3.56 0.60
CA ALA A 57 10.88 3.93 0.93
C ALA A 57 10.10 2.74 1.49
N LEU A 58 9.18 3.00 2.42
CA LEU A 58 8.21 2.00 2.88
C LEU A 58 7.13 1.74 1.84
N MET A 59 6.54 0.55 1.86
CA MET A 59 5.37 0.21 1.05
C MET A 59 4.12 0.00 1.91
N HIS A 60 3.07 0.79 1.65
CA HIS A 60 1.73 0.62 2.19
C HIS A 60 0.77 0.13 1.10
N THR A 61 -0.11 -0.81 1.47
CA THR A 61 -1.25 -1.14 0.63
C THR A 61 -2.58 -1.13 1.38
N ASP A 62 -3.60 -0.55 0.73
CA ASP A 62 -4.99 -0.67 1.19
C ASP A 62 -5.62 -1.91 0.57
N ALA A 63 -5.89 -2.90 1.42
CA ALA A 63 -6.52 -4.17 1.04
C ALA A 63 -8.00 -4.23 1.43
N ALA A 64 -8.64 -3.13 1.82
CA ALA A 64 -10.05 -3.10 2.22
C ALA A 64 -11.03 -3.70 1.19
N GLN A 65 -10.64 -3.87 -0.07
CA GLN A 65 -11.48 -4.44 -1.12
C GLN A 65 -11.10 -5.86 -1.54
N SER A 66 -9.82 -6.22 -1.43
CA SER A 66 -9.29 -7.53 -1.79
C SER A 66 -9.36 -8.51 -0.63
N ALA A 67 -9.32 -8.00 0.59
CA ALA A 67 -9.28 -8.80 1.79
C ALA A 67 -10.62 -9.51 2.00
N GLY A 68 -10.55 -10.85 2.10
CA GLY A 68 -11.71 -11.74 2.18
C GLY A 68 -12.21 -12.26 0.82
N LYS A 69 -11.68 -11.74 -0.29
CA LYS A 69 -12.01 -12.17 -1.66
C LYS A 69 -10.81 -12.79 -2.40
N LEU A 70 -9.60 -12.34 -2.06
CA LEU A 70 -8.34 -12.83 -2.62
C LEU A 70 -7.43 -13.28 -1.48
N ALA A 71 -6.63 -14.32 -1.75
CA ALA A 71 -5.55 -14.69 -0.85
C ALA A 71 -4.54 -13.53 -0.79
N LEU A 72 -4.41 -12.91 0.38
CA LEU A 72 -3.44 -11.86 0.65
C LEU A 72 -2.25 -12.47 1.37
N ASP A 73 -1.21 -12.80 0.61
CA ASP A 73 0.09 -13.16 1.16
C ASP A 73 0.94 -11.88 1.29
N VAL A 74 0.99 -11.32 2.49
CA VAL A 74 1.71 -10.07 2.77
C VAL A 74 3.21 -10.20 2.54
N ASP A 75 3.78 -11.39 2.73
CA ASP A 75 5.20 -11.64 2.53
C ASP A 75 5.54 -11.72 1.04
N ALA A 76 4.67 -12.36 0.25
CA ALA A 76 4.79 -12.39 -1.21
C ALA A 76 4.58 -11.00 -1.83
N LEU A 77 3.72 -10.16 -1.24
CA LEU A 77 3.48 -8.80 -1.68
C LEU A 77 4.58 -7.81 -1.25
N GLY A 78 5.38 -8.16 -0.24
CA GLY A 78 6.49 -7.32 0.23
C GLY A 78 6.05 -6.01 0.88
N VAL A 79 4.83 -5.92 1.39
CA VAL A 79 4.31 -4.68 2.00
C VAL A 79 4.77 -4.53 3.44
N ASP A 80 5.00 -3.28 3.88
CA ASP A 80 5.37 -2.96 5.26
C ASP A 80 4.16 -2.62 6.10
N LEU A 81 3.18 -1.94 5.49
CA LEU A 81 1.95 -1.48 6.13
C LEU A 81 0.74 -1.98 5.33
N LEU A 82 -0.26 -2.51 6.03
CA LEU A 82 -1.49 -3.02 5.41
C LEU A 82 -2.72 -2.38 6.07
N THR A 83 -3.61 -1.81 5.25
CA THR A 83 -4.94 -1.37 5.70
C THR A 83 -6.01 -2.41 5.38
N LEU A 84 -6.82 -2.75 6.39
CA LEU A 84 -7.95 -3.69 6.29
C LEU A 84 -9.24 -3.04 6.80
N ALA A 85 -10.38 -3.39 6.20
CA ALA A 85 -11.72 -2.91 6.62
C ALA A 85 -12.59 -4.08 7.15
N GLY A 86 -12.82 -4.12 8.46
CA GLY A 86 -13.49 -5.25 9.13
C GLY A 86 -14.96 -5.48 8.73
N HIS A 87 -15.64 -4.48 8.20
CA HIS A 87 -17.05 -4.54 7.78
C HIS A 87 -17.26 -5.30 6.46
N LYS A 88 -16.20 -5.87 5.87
CA LYS A 88 -16.27 -6.75 4.70
C LYS A 88 -15.92 -8.21 5.02
N PHE A 89 -15.69 -8.51 6.29
CA PHE A 89 -15.16 -9.77 6.79
C PHE A 89 -16.06 -10.41 7.86
N TYR A 90 -17.37 -10.48 7.66
CA TYR A 90 -18.29 -11.15 8.61
C TYR A 90 -18.05 -10.83 10.11
N ALA A 91 -17.46 -9.66 10.42
CA ALA A 91 -17.22 -9.24 11.79
C ALA A 91 -18.55 -8.77 12.38
N PRO A 92 -18.86 -9.10 13.65
CA PRO A 92 -20.10 -8.67 14.27
C PRO A 92 -20.28 -7.15 14.12
N ARG A 93 -21.51 -6.71 13.83
CA ARG A 93 -21.91 -5.36 13.34
C ARG A 93 -21.46 -4.14 14.17
N ALA A 94 -20.68 -4.33 15.24
CA ALA A 94 -20.29 -3.29 16.19
C ALA A 94 -18.89 -2.67 15.96
N SER A 95 -18.16 -2.99 14.88
CA SER A 95 -16.80 -2.45 14.69
C SER A 95 -16.46 -2.14 13.23
N ALA A 96 -17.01 -1.03 12.73
CA ALA A 96 -16.54 -0.43 11.49
C ALA A 96 -15.20 0.28 11.72
N ARG A 97 -14.10 -0.47 11.82
CA ARG A 97 -12.75 0.09 12.00
C ARG A 97 -11.87 -0.34 10.83
N CYS A 98 -11.34 0.65 10.11
CA CYS A 98 -10.18 0.46 9.24
C CYS A 98 -8.94 0.49 10.11
N THR A 99 -8.07 -0.51 9.98
CA THR A 99 -6.83 -0.60 10.77
C THR A 99 -5.65 -0.69 9.81
N CYS A 100 -4.67 0.19 9.98
CA CYS A 100 -3.36 0.11 9.34
C CYS A 100 -2.37 -0.49 10.35
N ALA A 101 -1.75 -1.61 10.02
CA ALA A 101 -0.82 -2.29 10.91
C ALA A 101 0.49 -2.62 10.19
N PRO A 102 1.64 -2.56 10.89
CA PRO A 102 2.89 -3.08 10.36
C PRO A 102 2.78 -4.60 10.21
N VAL A 103 3.19 -5.11 9.04
CA VAL A 103 3.14 -6.55 8.72
C VAL A 103 4.51 -7.16 8.47
N ARG A 104 5.54 -6.35 8.19
CA ARG A 104 6.97 -6.75 8.17
C ARG A 104 7.75 -6.14 9.33
N ARG A 105 8.74 -6.90 9.86
CA ARG A 105 9.48 -6.58 11.10
C ARG A 105 10.94 -6.15 10.89
N SER A 106 11.38 -5.87 9.67
CA SER A 106 12.81 -5.89 9.30
C SER A 106 13.46 -4.55 8.93
N LEU A 107 13.04 -3.41 9.48
CA LEU A 107 13.72 -2.14 9.22
C LEU A 107 14.41 -1.58 10.47
N PRO A 108 15.72 -1.23 10.40
CA PRO A 108 16.36 -0.44 11.44
C PRO A 108 15.74 0.96 11.43
N CYS A 109 14.88 1.22 12.41
CA CYS A 109 14.29 2.53 12.65
C CYS A 109 15.39 3.48 13.13
N SER A 110 15.86 4.39 12.27
CA SER A 110 16.41 5.65 12.77
C SER A 110 15.23 6.51 13.22
N PRO A 111 15.17 6.92 14.50
CA PRO A 111 14.03 7.67 15.02
C PRO A 111 14.08 9.11 14.49
N GLU A 112 13.47 9.34 13.33
CA GLU A 112 13.11 10.69 12.88
C GLU A 112 11.59 10.84 12.98
N PRO A 113 11.06 11.95 13.54
CA PRO A 113 9.65 12.05 13.88
C PRO A 113 8.78 11.95 12.63
N ALA A 114 8.12 10.80 12.45
CA ALA A 114 7.15 10.55 11.41
C ALA A 114 6.01 11.58 11.46
N ARG A 115 6.08 12.59 10.58
CA ARG A 115 5.02 13.56 10.33
C ARG A 115 4.65 13.51 8.85
N SER A 116 3.66 12.69 8.49
CA SER A 116 2.57 13.06 7.56
C SER A 116 1.76 11.84 7.13
N LYS A 117 0.43 11.93 7.27
CA LYS A 117 -0.58 11.14 6.55
C LYS A 117 -0.75 11.71 5.15
N VAL A 118 -0.85 10.88 4.10
CA VAL A 118 -1.73 11.09 2.94
C VAL A 118 -2.04 9.72 2.30
N CYS A 119 -3.28 9.55 1.84
CA CYS A 119 -3.89 8.37 1.22
C CYS A 119 -3.13 7.84 -0.01
#